data_AF-A0A961Z3W6-F1
#
_entry.id   AF-A0A961Z3W6-F1
#
_cell.length_a   1.000
_cell.length_b   1.000
_cell.length_c   1.000
_cell.angle_alpha   90.00
_cell.angle_beta   90.00
_cell.angle_gamma   90.00
#
_symmetry.space_group_name_H-M   'P 1'
#
loop_
_entity.id
_entity.type
_entity.pdbx_description
1 polymer ?
#
loop_
_entity_poly.entity_id
_entity_poly.type
_entity_poly.pdbx_seq_one_letter_code
_entity_poly.pdbx_strand_id
1 'polypeptide(L)'
;MRIPSFLSLIVLAAMTGPVSAQSAATGAMPAEAMPVPPLVEVEEAGVGSTIRISLDHARVLRLTEPVGTIIIGNPAIADAAMPDDVTLILTGRSYGETNLIMMDQNGVIVAENTILVGLEGGSLVSVYRRTTRSTLSCSPICQIRPTPGDDPEQVNAGFGAFEARNTQAVGAAGGGQTR
;
A
#
# COMPACT_ATOMS: atom_id res chain seq x y z
N MET A 1 -49.37 -51.68 33.89
CA MET A 1 -49.12 -52.97 33.19
C MET A 1 -47.68 -52.95 32.71
N ARG A 2 -46.86 -53.83 33.32
CA ARG A 2 -45.50 -54.34 33.00
C ARG A 2 -44.62 -53.69 31.91
N ILE A 3 -43.42 -53.27 32.33
CA ILE A 3 -42.09 -53.31 31.66
C ILE A 3 -41.73 -54.80 31.33
N PRO A 4 -40.71 -55.24 30.52
CA PRO A 4 -39.48 -54.54 30.08
C PRO A 4 -38.81 -54.96 28.72
N SER A 5 -37.62 -54.38 28.46
CA SER A 5 -36.40 -55.04 27.90
C SER A 5 -36.31 -55.31 26.36
N PHE A 6 -35.19 -55.17 25.64
CA PHE A 6 -33.76 -55.30 25.94
C PHE A 6 -32.85 -54.71 24.83
N LEU A 7 -31.62 -54.34 25.24
CA LEU A 7 -30.30 -54.56 24.61
C LEU A 7 -29.69 -53.60 23.56
N SER A 8 -28.52 -53.08 23.96
CA SER A 8 -27.24 -52.92 23.24
C SER A 8 -27.12 -51.84 22.15
N LEU A 9 -26.04 -51.05 22.06
CA LEU A 9 -24.67 -51.26 22.50
C LEU A 9 -23.96 -49.92 22.77
N ILE A 10 -23.12 -49.92 23.80
CA ILE A 10 -22.18 -48.89 24.24
C ILE A 10 -21.04 -48.73 23.20
N VAL A 11 -20.68 -47.51 22.83
CA VAL A 11 -19.28 -47.17 22.50
C VAL A 11 -18.88 -45.93 23.30
N LEU A 12 -18.06 -46.21 24.30
CA LEU A 12 -17.30 -45.30 25.14
C LEU A 12 -15.99 -44.96 24.41
N ALA A 13 -15.70 -43.68 24.23
CA ALA A 13 -14.33 -43.23 23.94
C ALA A 13 -14.08 -41.90 24.66
N ALA A 14 -13.60 -42.03 25.90
CA ALA A 14 -12.97 -40.96 26.64
C ALA A 14 -11.60 -40.65 26.05
N MET A 15 -11.28 -39.39 25.80
CA MET A 15 -9.93 -38.92 25.47
C MET A 15 -9.56 -37.76 26.40
N THR A 16 -9.34 -38.09 27.66
CA THR A 16 -8.59 -37.29 28.63
C THR A 16 -7.11 -37.68 28.53
N GLY A 17 -6.29 -36.83 27.93
CA GLY A 17 -4.83 -36.97 27.92
C GLY A 17 -4.20 -36.09 29.02
N PRO A 18 -3.17 -36.59 29.76
CA PRO A 18 -2.53 -35.84 30.83
C PRO A 18 -1.48 -34.85 30.32
N VAL A 19 -1.49 -33.68 30.95
CA VAL A 19 -0.44 -32.66 30.95
C VAL A 19 0.88 -33.28 31.38
N SER A 20 1.86 -33.31 30.48
CA SER A 20 3.26 -33.57 30.83
C SER A 20 4.00 -32.24 30.87
N ALA A 21 4.23 -31.76 32.08
CA ALA A 21 5.20 -30.71 32.37
C ALA A 21 6.61 -31.26 32.11
N GLN A 22 7.42 -30.54 31.33
CA GLN A 22 8.84 -30.82 31.20
C GLN A 22 9.68 -29.60 31.54
N SER A 23 10.75 -29.96 32.24
CA SER A 23 11.57 -29.19 33.15
C SER A 23 12.56 -28.27 32.44
N ALA A 24 13.02 -27.29 33.21
CA ALA A 24 14.06 -26.34 32.89
C ALA A 24 15.30 -26.95 32.22
N ALA A 25 15.73 -26.30 31.14
CA ALA A 25 17.10 -26.37 30.64
C ALA A 25 17.65 -24.94 30.55
N THR A 26 18.51 -24.61 31.51
CA THR A 26 19.55 -23.59 31.36
C THR A 26 20.42 -24.00 30.17
N GLY A 27 20.43 -23.17 29.13
CA GLY A 27 21.27 -23.32 27.95
C GLY A 27 21.72 -21.95 27.48
N ALA A 28 23.04 -21.77 27.41
CA ALA A 28 23.71 -20.55 27.01
C ALA A 28 23.35 -20.14 25.57
N MET A 29 23.37 -18.83 25.35
CA MET A 29 23.12 -18.13 24.10
C MET A 29 24.05 -18.61 22.97
N PRO A 30 23.54 -19.01 21.79
CA PRO A 30 24.22 -18.76 20.53
C PRO A 30 23.90 -17.34 20.08
N ALA A 31 24.94 -16.54 19.87
CA ALA A 31 24.85 -15.28 19.14
C ALA A 31 24.59 -15.60 17.66
N GLU A 32 23.33 -15.88 17.31
CA GLU A 32 22.92 -15.91 15.92
C GLU A 32 22.91 -14.46 15.41
N ALA A 33 23.75 -14.24 14.40
CA ALA A 33 23.94 -12.96 13.75
C ALA A 33 22.60 -12.35 13.37
N MET A 34 22.40 -11.10 13.77
CA MET A 34 21.28 -10.30 13.28
C MET A 34 21.33 -10.31 11.75
N PRO A 35 20.23 -10.65 11.06
CA PRO A 35 20.17 -10.50 9.61
C PRO A 35 20.30 -9.00 9.30
N VAL A 36 21.44 -8.63 8.71
CA VAL A 36 21.64 -7.32 8.13
C VAL A 36 20.57 -7.17 7.05
N PRO A 37 19.65 -6.18 7.13
CA PRO A 37 18.71 -5.94 6.04
C PRO A 37 19.52 -5.64 4.78
N PRO A 38 19.13 -6.16 3.61
CA PRO A 38 19.83 -5.84 2.38
C PRO A 38 19.87 -4.33 2.22
N LEU A 39 21.07 -3.80 1.99
CA LEU A 39 21.27 -2.43 1.50
C LEU A 39 20.29 -2.25 0.35
N VAL A 40 19.39 -1.27 0.49
CA VAL A 40 18.43 -0.88 -0.54
C VAL A 40 19.23 -0.66 -1.82
N GLU A 41 19.04 -1.53 -2.80
CA GLU A 41 19.62 -1.37 -4.13
C GLU A 41 19.03 -0.09 -4.69
N VAL A 42 19.88 0.93 -4.80
CA VAL A 42 19.51 2.18 -5.46
C VAL A 42 19.41 1.82 -6.94
N GLU A 43 18.18 1.57 -7.39
CA GLU A 43 17.87 1.34 -8.79
C GLU A 43 18.26 2.60 -9.56
N GLU A 44 19.43 2.54 -10.21
CA GLU A 44 19.86 3.52 -11.21
C GLU A 44 18.76 3.59 -12.26
N ALA A 45 18.07 4.72 -12.33
CA ALA A 45 17.09 4.99 -13.36
C ALA A 45 17.83 5.19 -14.69
N GLY A 46 18.15 4.09 -15.36
CA GLY A 46 18.74 4.09 -16.69
C GLY A 46 17.84 4.82 -17.69
N VAL A 47 18.47 5.52 -18.64
CA VAL A 47 17.79 6.27 -19.71
C VAL A 47 16.84 5.33 -20.48
N GLY A 48 15.54 5.65 -20.51
CA GLY A 48 14.50 4.81 -21.11
C GLY A 48 13.89 3.78 -20.16
N SER A 49 14.02 3.97 -18.85
CA SER A 49 13.45 3.08 -17.84
C SER A 49 11.97 3.38 -17.58
N THR A 50 11.19 2.32 -17.34
CA THR A 50 9.80 2.45 -16.86
C THR A 50 9.79 2.56 -15.35
N ILE A 51 9.43 3.72 -14.83
CA ILE A 51 9.26 3.97 -13.40
C ILE A 51 7.87 3.49 -12.99
N ARG A 52 7.82 2.46 -12.16
CA ARG A 52 6.56 1.97 -11.57
C ARG A 52 6.27 2.67 -10.27
N ILE A 53 5.03 3.09 -10.09
CA ILE A 53 4.55 3.77 -8.89
C ILE A 53 3.18 3.23 -8.52
N SER A 54 3.00 2.99 -7.23
CA SER A 54 1.70 2.64 -6.68
C SER A 54 0.78 3.85 -6.63
N LEU A 55 -0.49 3.66 -6.99
CA LEU A 55 -1.55 4.66 -6.86
C LEU A 55 -1.62 5.19 -5.43
N ASP A 56 -1.73 6.51 -5.26
CA ASP A 56 -1.77 7.22 -3.97
C ASP A 56 -0.46 7.11 -3.16
N HIS A 57 0.64 6.64 -3.78
CA HIS A 57 1.96 6.58 -3.16
C HIS A 57 2.95 7.51 -3.86
N ALA A 58 3.92 7.97 -3.07
CA ALA A 58 5.07 8.73 -3.56
C ALA A 58 6.33 7.87 -3.54
N ARG A 59 7.14 7.97 -4.60
CA ARG A 59 8.48 7.39 -4.69
C ARG A 59 9.49 8.53 -4.78
N VAL A 60 10.56 8.42 -4.00
CA VAL A 60 11.68 9.36 -4.05
C VAL A 60 12.76 8.77 -4.95
N LEU A 61 13.18 9.56 -5.94
CA LEU A 61 14.25 9.22 -6.87
C LEU A 61 15.41 10.20 -6.64
N ARG A 62 16.62 9.66 -6.55
CA ARG A 62 17.86 10.44 -6.48
C ARG A 62 18.49 10.44 -7.85
N LEU A 63 18.73 11.64 -8.38
CA LEU A 63 19.32 11.83 -9.70
C LEU A 63 20.84 11.86 -9.59
N THR A 64 21.52 11.31 -10.60
CA THR A 64 22.98 11.30 -10.68
C THR A 64 23.54 12.65 -11.17
N GLU A 65 22.71 13.43 -11.87
CA GLU A 65 23.03 14.76 -12.41
C GLU A 65 21.97 15.78 -12.00
N PRO A 66 22.33 17.07 -11.80
CA PRO A 66 21.39 18.10 -11.43
C PRO A 66 20.43 18.44 -12.59
N VAL A 67 19.14 18.51 -12.27
CA VAL A 67 18.06 18.85 -13.21
C VAL A 67 17.47 20.19 -12.81
N GLY A 68 17.16 21.05 -13.79
CA GLY A 68 16.57 22.38 -13.56
C GLY A 68 15.06 22.43 -13.83
N THR A 69 14.56 21.64 -14.77
CA THR A 69 13.15 21.63 -15.17
C THR A 69 12.62 20.21 -15.30
N ILE A 70 11.44 19.96 -14.75
CA ILE A 70 10.71 18.70 -14.88
C ILE A 70 9.40 18.94 -15.65
N ILE A 71 9.06 18.02 -16.55
CA ILE A 71 7.81 18.06 -17.30
C ILE A 71 7.15 16.70 -17.20
N ILE A 72 5.89 16.71 -16.78
CA ILE A 72 5.01 15.54 -16.82
C ILE A 72 4.00 15.72 -17.95
N GLY A 73 3.86 14.69 -18.79
CA GLY A 73 2.92 14.72 -19.91
C GLY A 73 1.47 14.88 -19.46
N ASN A 74 1.04 14.14 -18.44
CA ASN A 74 -0.31 14.24 -17.87
C ASN A 74 -0.29 14.35 -16.33
N PRO A 75 -0.52 15.55 -15.76
CA PRO A 75 -0.53 15.76 -14.30
C PRO A 75 -1.72 15.12 -13.59
N ALA A 76 -2.73 14.61 -14.32
CA ALA A 76 -3.82 13.83 -13.73
C ALA A 76 -3.39 12.40 -13.39
N ILE A 77 -2.36 11.86 -14.05
CA ILE A 77 -1.84 10.49 -13.84
C ILE A 77 -0.77 10.48 -12.76
N ALA A 78 0.24 11.35 -12.89
CA ALA A 78 1.32 11.47 -11.93
C ALA A 78 1.68 12.94 -11.71
N ASP A 79 2.23 13.25 -10.55
CA ASP A 79 2.73 14.58 -10.21
C ASP A 79 4.14 14.48 -9.65
N ALA A 80 4.97 15.50 -9.86
CA ALA A 80 6.34 15.53 -9.37
C ALA A 80 6.66 16.86 -8.71
N ALA A 81 7.38 16.76 -7.60
CA ALA A 81 7.95 17.89 -6.89
C ALA A 81 9.45 17.67 -6.72
N MET A 82 10.22 18.74 -6.87
CA MET A 82 11.67 18.70 -6.76
C MET A 82 12.10 19.71 -5.69
N PRO A 83 12.38 19.27 -4.45
CA PRO A 83 12.84 20.16 -3.39
C PRO A 83 14.25 20.72 -3.62
N ASP A 84 15.08 19.95 -4.34
CA ASP A 84 16.45 20.28 -4.71
C ASP A 84 16.79 19.65 -6.07
N ASP A 85 17.83 20.14 -6.74
CA ASP A 85 18.20 19.78 -8.13
C ASP A 85 18.52 18.29 -8.34
N VAL A 86 18.62 17.48 -7.28
CA VAL A 86 19.00 16.05 -7.34
C VAL A 86 17.96 15.12 -6.71
N THR A 87 16.86 15.63 -6.19
CA THR A 87 15.84 14.85 -5.48
C THR A 87 14.48 15.05 -6.09
N LEU A 88 13.99 14.02 -6.76
CA LEU A 88 12.67 14.01 -7.36
C LEU A 88 11.70 13.22 -6.47
N ILE A 89 10.61 13.85 -6.07
CA ILE A 89 9.49 13.21 -5.39
C ILE A 89 8.38 13.03 -6.42
N LEU A 90 8.09 11.78 -6.77
CA LEU A 90 7.10 11.45 -7.80
C LEU A 90 5.91 10.75 -7.16
N THR A 91 4.69 11.23 -7.44
CA THR A 91 3.44 10.79 -6.81
C THR A 91 2.47 10.26 -7.85
N GLY A 92 1.99 9.03 -7.67
CA GLY A 92 0.94 8.46 -8.53
C GLY A 92 -0.44 8.96 -8.11
N ARG A 93 -1.16 9.64 -9.02
CA ARG A 93 -2.50 10.23 -8.75
C ARG A 93 -3.64 9.41 -9.34
N SER A 94 -3.47 8.86 -10.53
CA SER A 94 -4.47 8.00 -11.17
C SER A 94 -3.81 6.93 -12.03
N TYR A 95 -4.56 5.90 -12.38
CA TYR A 95 -4.06 4.84 -13.24
C TYR A 95 -3.74 5.35 -14.63
N GLY A 96 -2.63 4.85 -15.16
CA GLY A 96 -2.26 5.07 -16.54
C GLY A 96 -0.77 5.07 -16.72
N GLU A 97 -0.40 5.45 -17.93
CA GLU A 97 0.99 5.64 -18.34
C GLU A 97 1.16 7.10 -18.75
N THR A 98 2.23 7.73 -18.29
CA THR A 98 2.59 9.09 -18.68
C THR A 98 4.09 9.24 -18.84
N ASN A 99 4.53 10.31 -19.48
CA ASN A 99 5.95 10.57 -19.72
C ASN A 99 6.51 11.56 -18.69
N LEU A 100 7.77 11.38 -18.34
CA LEU A 100 8.58 12.27 -17.52
C LEU A 100 9.79 12.73 -18.32
N ILE A 101 9.89 14.04 -18.54
CA ILE A 101 11.02 14.66 -19.22
C ILE A 101 11.76 15.53 -18.21
N MET A 102 13.06 15.34 -18.13
CA MET A 102 13.95 16.05 -17.21
C MET A 102 14.97 16.84 -18.02
N MET A 103 15.08 18.14 -17.74
CA MET A 103 15.97 19.06 -18.45
C MET A 103 16.92 19.77 -17.48
N ASP A 104 18.15 20.00 -17.93
CA ASP A 104 19.15 20.78 -17.21
C ASP A 104 18.81 22.30 -17.22
N GLN A 105 19.64 23.11 -16.57
CA GLN A 105 19.46 24.56 -16.53
C GLN A 105 19.67 25.25 -17.90
N ASN A 106 20.26 24.55 -18.88
CA ASN A 106 20.49 25.05 -20.23
C ASN A 106 19.35 24.66 -21.19
N GLY A 107 18.34 23.91 -20.71
CA GLY A 107 17.23 23.41 -21.51
C GLY A 107 17.57 22.17 -22.35
N VAL A 108 18.66 21.48 -22.02
CA VAL A 108 19.03 20.19 -22.63
C VAL A 108 18.31 19.07 -21.89
N ILE A 109 17.71 18.13 -22.64
CA ILE A 109 17.06 16.95 -22.06
C ILE A 109 18.13 16.02 -21.50
N VAL A 110 18.07 15.80 -20.19
CA VAL A 110 18.95 14.90 -19.43
C VAL A 110 18.42 13.47 -19.49
N ALA A 111 17.09 13.31 -19.35
CA ALA A 111 16.45 12.01 -19.41
C ALA A 111 14.97 12.10 -19.80
N GLU A 112 14.48 11.01 -20.38
CA GLU A 112 13.09 10.76 -20.70
C GLU A 112 12.72 9.37 -20.21
N ASN A 113 11.73 9.28 -19.32
CA ASN A 113 11.30 8.04 -18.68
C ASN A 113 9.78 7.91 -18.72
N THR A 114 9.31 6.68 -18.86
CA THR A 114 7.88 6.37 -18.81
C THR A 114 7.46 6.08 -17.38
N ILE A 115 6.41 6.73 -16.89
CA ILE A 115 5.80 6.47 -15.59
C ILE A 115 4.58 5.58 -15.78
N LEU A 116 4.57 4.44 -15.09
CA LEU A 116 3.42 3.54 -15.01
C LEU A 116 2.83 3.59 -13.61
N VAL A 117 1.58 4.05 -13.49
CA VAL A 117 0.86 4.12 -12.22
C VAL A 117 -0.14 2.97 -12.13
N GLY A 118 0.04 2.12 -11.12
CA GLY A 118 -0.73 0.89 -10.93
C GLY A 118 -1.04 0.60 -9.47
N LEU A 119 -1.61 -0.57 -9.20
CA LEU A 119 -1.65 -1.12 -7.85
C LEU A 119 -0.47 -2.06 -7.69
N GLU A 120 0.42 -1.79 -6.74
CA GLU A 120 1.28 -2.85 -6.23
C GLU A 120 0.55 -3.57 -5.10
N GLY A 121 0.45 -4.89 -5.26
CA GLY A 121 -0.37 -5.74 -4.42
C GLY A 121 0.35 -6.16 -3.15
N GLY A 122 -0.30 -5.93 -2.01
CA GLY A 122 0.00 -6.61 -0.74
C GLY A 122 -1.27 -6.93 0.05
N SER A 123 -2.17 -5.95 0.17
CA SER A 123 -3.42 -6.08 0.95
C SER A 123 -4.66 -5.59 0.20
N LEU A 124 -4.54 -5.32 -1.11
CA LEU A 124 -5.64 -4.85 -1.93
C LEU A 124 -6.34 -6.03 -2.62
N VAL A 125 -7.67 -6.08 -2.53
CA VAL A 125 -8.52 -7.10 -3.13
C VAL A 125 -9.55 -6.42 -4.03
N SER A 126 -9.56 -6.77 -5.31
CA SER A 126 -10.60 -6.31 -6.25
C SER A 126 -11.70 -7.35 -6.39
N VAL A 127 -12.92 -6.96 -6.07
CA VAL A 127 -14.13 -7.79 -6.19
C VAL A 127 -14.93 -7.30 -7.40
N TYR A 128 -15.23 -8.21 -8.32
CA TYR A 128 -16.05 -7.92 -9.50
C TYR A 128 -17.44 -8.52 -9.33
N ARG A 129 -18.48 -7.69 -9.45
CA ARG A 129 -19.90 -8.09 -9.42
C ARG A 129 -20.55 -7.64 -10.72
N ARG A 130 -20.65 -8.55 -11.70
CA ARG A 130 -21.02 -8.22 -13.09
C ARG A 130 -20.03 -7.22 -13.69
N THR A 131 -20.49 -6.04 -14.11
CA THR A 131 -19.68 -4.95 -14.67
C THR A 131 -19.13 -4.01 -13.59
N THR A 132 -19.50 -4.21 -12.33
CA THR A 132 -19.10 -3.35 -11.22
C THR A 132 -17.82 -3.89 -10.57
N ARG A 133 -16.81 -3.04 -10.40
CA ARG A 133 -15.57 -3.34 -9.67
C ARG A 133 -15.55 -2.60 -8.33
N SER A 134 -15.16 -3.30 -7.27
CA SER A 134 -14.95 -2.73 -5.93
C SER A 134 -13.57 -3.11 -5.43
N THR A 135 -12.76 -2.14 -5.02
CA THR A 135 -11.44 -2.37 -4.43
C THR A 135 -11.50 -2.23 -2.92
N LEU A 136 -10.96 -3.23 -2.23
CA LEU A 136 -10.94 -3.35 -0.78
C LEU A 136 -9.50 -3.38 -0.30
N SER A 137 -9.23 -2.80 0.87
CA SER A 137 -8.00 -3.01 1.62
C SER A 137 -8.27 -3.94 2.80
N CYS A 138 -7.64 -5.11 2.82
CA CYS A 138 -7.90 -6.17 3.79
C CYS A 138 -6.72 -6.35 4.73
N SER A 139 -6.91 -5.98 5.99
CA SER A 139 -5.97 -6.28 7.08
C SER A 139 -6.62 -6.09 8.44
N PRO A 140 -6.97 -7.15 9.20
CA PRO A 140 -7.52 -8.46 8.81
C PRO A 140 -8.99 -8.40 8.38
N ILE A 141 -9.66 -7.26 8.56
CA ILE A 141 -11.02 -6.97 8.07
C ILE A 141 -10.90 -6.11 6.81
N CYS A 142 -11.72 -6.38 5.81
CA CYS A 142 -11.72 -5.62 4.56
C CYS A 142 -12.51 -4.31 4.70
N GLN A 143 -11.89 -3.20 4.33
CA GLN A 143 -12.50 -1.88 4.23
C GLN A 143 -12.54 -1.43 2.77
N ILE A 144 -13.57 -0.68 2.38
CA ILE A 144 -13.66 -0.11 1.02
C ILE A 144 -12.55 0.92 0.83
N ARG A 145 -11.83 0.80 -0.29
CA ARG A 145 -10.87 1.81 -0.72
C ARG A 145 -11.40 2.44 -2.01
N PRO A 146 -11.90 3.69 -1.98
CA PRO A 146 -12.39 4.35 -3.18
C PRO A 146 -11.23 4.51 -4.15
N THR A 147 -11.35 3.85 -5.28
CA THR A 147 -10.28 3.70 -6.26
C THR A 147 -10.80 4.19 -7.60
N PRO A 148 -10.04 5.00 -8.36
CA PRO A 148 -10.46 5.41 -9.70
C PRO A 148 -10.80 4.20 -10.58
N GLY A 149 -11.98 4.22 -11.18
CA GLY A 149 -12.51 3.14 -12.03
C GLY A 149 -13.28 2.02 -11.30
N ASP A 150 -13.50 2.13 -9.99
CA ASP A 150 -14.50 1.34 -9.27
C ASP A 150 -15.92 1.90 -9.45
N ASP A 151 -16.91 1.24 -8.84
CA ASP A 151 -18.30 1.70 -8.83
C ASP A 151 -18.44 3.16 -8.40
N PRO A 152 -19.11 4.02 -9.20
CA PRO A 152 -19.18 5.44 -8.90
C PRO A 152 -19.93 5.75 -7.60
N GLU A 153 -20.92 4.92 -7.21
CA GLU A 153 -21.65 5.11 -5.96
C GLU A 153 -20.72 4.90 -4.75
N GLN A 154 -19.93 3.83 -4.78
CA GLN A 154 -18.97 3.50 -3.71
C GLN A 154 -17.82 4.49 -3.65
N VAL A 155 -17.32 4.92 -4.81
CA VAL A 155 -16.21 5.87 -4.91
C VAL A 155 -16.64 7.25 -4.38
N ASN A 156 -17.80 7.76 -4.78
CA ASN A 156 -18.32 9.04 -4.32
C ASN A 156 -18.64 9.03 -2.81
N ALA A 157 -19.24 7.94 -2.31
CA ALA A 157 -19.49 7.78 -0.87
C ALA A 157 -18.17 7.75 -0.07
N GLY A 158 -17.15 7.05 -0.57
CA GLY A 158 -15.83 6.99 0.04
C GLY A 158 -15.16 8.36 0.10
N PHE A 159 -15.06 9.07 -1.02
CA PHE A 159 -14.47 10.42 -1.06
C PHE A 159 -15.21 11.43 -0.18
N GLY A 160 -16.55 11.40 -0.15
CA GLY A 160 -17.33 12.25 0.74
C GLY A 160 -17.02 12.01 2.22
N ALA A 161 -16.80 10.76 2.63
CA ALA A 161 -16.39 10.43 4.00
C ALA A 161 -14.97 10.92 4.34
N PHE A 162 -14.06 10.95 3.37
CA PHE A 162 -12.72 11.54 3.53
C PHE A 162 -12.79 13.06 3.64
N GLU A 163 -13.56 13.71 2.76
CA GLU A 163 -13.74 15.17 2.77
C GLU A 163 -14.40 15.65 4.06
N ALA A 164 -15.42 14.94 4.55
CA ALA A 164 -16.07 15.24 5.82
C ALA A 164 -15.09 15.17 7.02
N ARG A 165 -14.18 14.20 7.02
CA ARG A 165 -13.12 14.12 8.05
C ARG A 165 -12.06 15.21 7.87
N ASN A 166 -11.67 15.52 6.63
CA ASN A 166 -10.69 16.55 6.37
C ASN A 166 -11.20 17.95 6.75
N THR A 167 -12.46 18.27 6.42
CA THR A 167 -13.11 19.52 6.84
C THR A 167 -13.23 19.62 8.36
N GLN A 168 -13.52 18.52 9.06
CA GLN A 168 -13.48 18.49 10.53
C GLN A 168 -12.07 18.71 11.09
N ALA A 169 -11.04 18.11 10.47
CA ALA A 169 -9.65 18.28 10.89
C ALA A 169 -9.14 19.72 10.66
N VAL A 170 -9.48 20.34 9.52
CA VAL A 170 -9.13 21.73 9.20
C VAL A 170 -9.91 22.71 10.09
N GLY A 171 -11.19 22.44 10.38
CA GLY A 171 -12.00 23.24 11.29
C GLY A 171 -11.51 23.21 12.74
N ALA A 172 -10.96 22.07 13.19
CA ALA A 172 -10.35 21.96 14.52
C ALA A 172 -9.03 22.72 14.63
N ALA A 173 -8.25 22.83 13.54
CA ALA A 173 -7.01 23.61 13.50
C ALA A 173 -7.26 25.14 13.45
N GLY A 174 -8.43 25.59 13.00
CA GLY A 174 -8.79 27.01 12.91
C GLY A 174 -9.39 27.64 14.19
N GLY A 175 -9.68 26.85 15.23
CA GLY A 175 -10.38 27.30 16.44
C GLY A 175 -9.49 27.85 17.57
N GLY A 176 -8.17 27.97 17.36
CA GLY A 176 -7.20 28.20 18.42
C GLY A 176 -6.36 29.48 18.29
N GLN A 177 -6.90 30.61 17.83
CA GLN A 177 -6.16 31.87 17.92
C GLN A 177 -7.03 33.13 17.86
N THR A 178 -7.76 33.41 18.95
CA THR A 178 -8.22 34.77 19.26
C THR A 178 -8.13 35.01 20.77
N ARG A 179 -6.97 35.49 21.24
CA ARG A 179 -6.89 36.34 22.43
C ARG A 179 -5.71 37.28 22.35
#